data_AF-A0A3D1BJ39-F1
#
_entry.id   AF-A0A3D1BJ39-F1
#
_cell.length_a   1.000
_cell.length_b   1.000
_cell.length_c   1.000
_cell.angle_alpha   90.00
_cell.angle_beta   90.00
_cell.angle_gamma   90.00
#
_symmetry.space_group_name_H-M   'P 1'
#
loop_
_entity.id
_entity.type
_entity.pdbx_description
1 polymer ?
#
loop_
_entity_poly.entity_id
_entity_poly.type
_entity_poly.pdbx_seq_one_letter_code
_entity_poly.pdbx_strand_id
1 'polypeptide(L)'
;GEALSEAKEIVDDSQNVICILGSNWHEGIVGLIAGKLNVEFNKPVLVATDSNGEIKGSARSIKGFNVTDALEKCQKYLERFGGHEMAGGFTVKNGEWDKFKQCITKFANKEISKDMLIPILNIDLFLSSNDVSLELVNILKQLEPFG
;
A
#
# COMPACT_ATOMS: atom_id res chain seq x y z
N GLY A 1 1.15 -17.22 0.56
CA GLY A 1 0.97 -17.62 -0.84
C GLY A 1 2.25 -17.31 -1.57
N GLU A 2 2.62 -18.14 -2.54
CA GLU A 2 3.91 -18.09 -3.26
C GLU A 2 4.27 -16.67 -3.75
N ALA A 3 3.35 -16.00 -4.44
CA ALA A 3 3.55 -14.63 -4.93
C ALA A 3 3.83 -13.58 -3.84
N LEU A 4 3.28 -13.75 -2.62
CA LEU A 4 3.58 -12.84 -1.51
C LEU A 4 5.00 -13.09 -0.97
N SER A 5 5.43 -14.34 -0.92
CA SER A 5 6.79 -14.68 -0.51
C SER A 5 7.82 -14.13 -1.50
N GLU A 6 7.58 -14.32 -2.80
CA GLU A 6 8.38 -13.74 -3.87
C GLU A 6 8.42 -12.21 -3.78
N ALA A 7 7.26 -11.57 -3.57
CA ALA A 7 7.21 -10.12 -3.41
C ALA A 7 8.11 -9.63 -2.27
N LYS A 8 8.14 -10.33 -1.14
CA LYS A 8 9.00 -9.97 0.02
C LYS A 8 10.49 -10.07 -0.28
N GLU A 9 10.91 -11.03 -1.11
CA GLU A 9 12.31 -11.16 -1.53
C GLU A 9 12.74 -10.01 -2.45
N ILE A 10 11.81 -9.40 -3.19
CA ILE A 10 12.07 -8.29 -4.12
C ILE A 10 11.98 -6.92 -3.43
N VAL A 11 11.42 -6.84 -2.22
CA VAL A 11 11.26 -5.56 -1.49
C VAL A 11 12.62 -4.88 -1.31
N ASP A 12 12.70 -3.65 -1.80
CA ASP A 12 13.74 -2.69 -1.44
C ASP A 12 13.16 -1.70 -0.42
N ASP A 13 13.54 -1.89 0.84
CA ASP A 13 13.07 -1.06 1.96
C ASP A 13 13.92 0.21 2.18
N SER A 14 14.92 0.47 1.32
CA SER A 14 15.76 1.68 1.43
C SER A 14 15.04 2.97 1.03
N GLN A 15 13.91 2.86 0.33
CA GLN A 15 13.13 3.99 -0.19
C GLN A 15 11.90 4.27 0.67
N ASN A 16 11.32 5.47 0.54
CA ASN A 16 10.06 5.81 1.23
C ASN A 16 8.81 5.20 0.56
N VAL A 17 8.95 4.53 -0.58
CA VAL A 17 7.89 3.82 -1.30
C VAL A 17 8.42 2.51 -1.86
N ILE A 18 7.61 1.46 -1.77
CA ILE A 18 7.93 0.14 -2.32
C ILE A 18 7.27 0.00 -3.69
N CYS A 19 8.05 -0.34 -4.72
CA CYS A 19 7.56 -0.55 -6.07
C CYS A 19 8.04 -1.90 -6.62
N ILE A 20 7.10 -2.82 -6.84
CA ILE A 20 7.36 -4.20 -7.26
C ILE A 20 6.64 -4.47 -8.59
N LEU A 21 7.35 -5.11 -9.52
CA LEU A 21 6.79 -5.72 -10.71
C LEU A 21 6.95 -7.23 -10.58
N GLY A 22 5.85 -7.92 -10.33
CA GLY A 22 5.82 -9.37 -10.28
C GLY A 22 5.79 -9.99 -11.66
N SER A 23 6.42 -11.16 -11.80
CA SER A 23 6.39 -11.94 -13.03
C SER A 23 5.26 -12.95 -12.96
N ASN A 24 4.38 -12.98 -13.97
CA ASN A 24 3.27 -13.94 -14.06
C ASN A 24 2.29 -13.93 -12.87
N TRP A 25 2.17 -12.83 -12.12
CA TRP A 25 1.15 -12.72 -11.08
C TRP A 25 -0.20 -12.41 -11.70
N HIS A 26 -1.26 -13.02 -11.16
CA HIS A 26 -2.62 -12.71 -11.60
C HIS A 26 -2.98 -11.26 -11.21
N GLU A 27 -3.60 -10.50 -12.11
CA GLU A 27 -3.97 -9.11 -11.83
C GLU A 27 -4.86 -8.98 -10.57
N GLY A 28 -5.72 -9.96 -10.32
CA GLY A 28 -6.57 -10.00 -9.13
C GLY A 28 -5.84 -10.11 -7.78
N ILE A 29 -4.56 -10.51 -7.74
CA ILE A 29 -3.81 -10.66 -6.48
C ILE A 29 -2.90 -9.47 -6.14
N VAL A 30 -2.59 -8.59 -7.10
CA VAL A 30 -1.63 -7.48 -6.88
C VAL A 30 -2.10 -6.52 -5.79
N GLY A 31 -3.41 -6.26 -5.70
CA GLY A 31 -3.99 -5.42 -4.64
C GLY A 31 -3.89 -6.04 -3.23
N LEU A 32 -4.01 -7.37 -3.13
CA LEU A 32 -3.84 -8.09 -1.87
C LEU A 32 -2.38 -8.03 -1.42
N ILE A 33 -1.44 -8.23 -2.34
CA ILE A 33 0.01 -8.15 -2.06
C ILE A 33 0.37 -6.73 -1.62
N ALA A 34 -0.07 -5.71 -2.37
CA ALA A 34 0.16 -4.30 -2.02
C ALA A 34 -0.37 -3.96 -0.62
N GLY A 35 -1.57 -4.43 -0.27
CA GLY A 35 -2.14 -4.22 1.06
C GLY A 35 -1.33 -4.88 2.18
N LYS A 36 -0.91 -6.12 1.99
CA LYS A 36 -0.12 -6.84 3.01
C LYS A 36 1.24 -6.19 3.24
N LEU A 37 1.93 -5.82 2.17
CA LEU A 37 3.22 -5.11 2.26
C LEU A 37 3.05 -3.71 2.86
N ASN A 38 1.96 -2.99 2.54
CA ASN A 38 1.69 -1.69 3.13
C ASN A 38 1.51 -1.77 4.66
N VAL A 39 0.78 -2.77 5.15
CA VAL A 39 0.62 -3.01 6.60
C VAL A 39 1.95 -3.41 7.25
N GLU A 40 2.72 -4.29 6.61
CA GLU A 40 3.97 -4.82 7.16
C GLU A 40 5.10 -3.78 7.22
N PHE A 41 5.23 -2.95 6.19
CA PHE A 41 6.31 -1.97 6.07
C PHE A 41 5.89 -0.54 6.43
N ASN A 42 4.59 -0.30 6.66
CA ASN A 42 4.02 1.04 6.92
C ASN A 42 4.53 2.11 5.94
N LYS A 43 4.54 1.76 4.65
CA LYS A 43 5.00 2.60 3.52
C LYS A 43 3.98 2.55 2.40
N PRO A 44 3.88 3.57 1.53
CA PRO A 44 3.18 3.42 0.27
C PRO A 44 3.76 2.26 -0.52
N VAL A 45 2.88 1.43 -1.09
CA VAL A 45 3.27 0.24 -1.87
C VAL A 45 2.53 0.24 -3.19
N LEU A 46 3.29 0.08 -4.27
CA LEU A 46 2.79 -0.14 -5.62
C LEU A 46 3.23 -1.52 -6.08
N VAL A 47 2.27 -2.37 -6.40
CA VAL A 47 2.52 -3.71 -6.94
C VAL A 47 1.88 -3.79 -8.32
N ALA A 48 2.66 -4.19 -9.30
CA ALA A 48 2.22 -4.40 -10.67
C ALA A 48 2.57 -5.81 -11.16
N THR A 49 1.94 -6.21 -12.26
CA THR A 49 2.22 -7.44 -12.98
C THR A 49 2.09 -7.18 -14.48
N ASP A 50 2.77 -7.99 -15.30
CA ASP A 50 2.50 -8.04 -16.73
C ASP A 50 1.22 -8.84 -16.99
N SER A 51 0.23 -8.20 -17.60
CA SER A 51 -1.03 -8.79 -18.02
C SER A 51 -1.12 -8.71 -19.54
N ASN A 52 -0.58 -9.72 -20.22
CA ASN A 52 -0.60 -9.84 -21.69
C ASN A 52 0.03 -8.64 -22.42
N GLY A 53 1.15 -8.12 -21.92
CA GLY A 53 1.85 -6.97 -22.49
C GLY A 53 1.39 -5.61 -21.97
N GLU A 54 0.41 -5.57 -21.06
CA GLU A 54 0.07 -4.37 -20.28
C GLU A 54 0.53 -4.52 -18.83
N ILE A 55 1.32 -3.58 -18.32
CA ILE A 55 1.70 -3.57 -16.91
C ILE A 55 0.57 -2.94 -16.10
N LYS A 56 -0.18 -3.76 -15.37
CA LYS A 56 -1.29 -3.31 -14.51
C LYS A 56 -0.89 -3.45 -13.05
N GLY A 57 -1.28 -2.47 -12.23
CA GLY A 57 -0.93 -2.48 -10.83
C GLY A 57 -1.95 -1.83 -9.91
N SER A 58 -1.75 -2.10 -8.62
CA SER A 58 -2.50 -1.51 -7.52
C SER A 58 -1.56 -0.80 -6.58
N ALA A 59 -2.04 0.32 -6.04
CA ALA A 59 -1.34 1.16 -5.10
C ALA A 59 -2.10 1.19 -3.76
N ARG A 60 -1.33 1.21 -2.67
CA ARG A 60 -1.79 1.40 -1.30
C ARG A 60 -0.93 2.47 -0.65
N SER A 61 -1.56 3.36 0.11
CA SER A 61 -0.89 4.51 0.71
C SER A 61 -0.81 4.42 2.23
N ILE A 62 -0.17 5.41 2.82
CA ILE A 62 -0.19 5.68 4.26
C ILE A 62 -0.84 7.03 4.51
N LYS A 63 -1.28 7.27 5.75
CA LYS A 63 -1.86 8.56 6.15
C LYS A 63 -0.88 9.70 5.87
N GLY A 64 -1.35 10.75 5.20
CA GLY A 64 -0.55 11.92 4.86
C GLY A 64 0.22 11.81 3.54
N PHE A 65 0.09 10.70 2.80
CA PHE A 65 0.57 10.60 1.42
C PHE A 65 -0.59 10.27 0.48
N ASN A 66 -0.92 11.16 -0.44
CA ASN A 66 -1.96 10.91 -1.44
C ASN A 66 -1.38 10.16 -2.64
N VAL A 67 -1.75 8.89 -2.79
CA VAL A 67 -1.21 8.06 -3.88
C VAL A 67 -1.78 8.45 -5.25
N THR A 68 -3.00 8.99 -5.31
CA THR A 68 -3.59 9.45 -6.56
C THR A 68 -2.86 10.69 -7.08
N ASP A 69 -2.51 11.64 -6.20
CA ASP A 69 -1.70 12.81 -6.58
C ASP A 69 -0.30 12.37 -7.07
N ALA A 70 0.29 11.37 -6.40
CA ALA A 70 1.58 10.80 -6.81
C ALA A 70 1.52 10.18 -8.21
N LEU A 71 0.44 9.44 -8.53
CA LEU A 71 0.19 8.88 -9.85
C LEU A 71 -0.01 9.99 -10.90
N GLU A 72 -0.75 11.05 -10.56
CA GLU A 72 -0.96 12.20 -11.44
C GLU A 72 0.35 12.92 -11.79
N LYS A 73 1.27 13.09 -10.83
CA LYS A 73 2.60 13.65 -11.10
C LYS A 73 3.44 12.79 -12.06
N CYS A 74 3.15 11.50 -12.13
CA CYS A 74 3.83 10.54 -13.01
C CYS A 74 2.99 10.13 -14.23
N GLN A 75 1.88 10.84 -14.52
CA GLN A 75 0.90 10.48 -15.56
C GLN A 75 1.50 10.27 -16.96
N LYS A 76 2.62 10.93 -17.29
CA LYS A 76 3.28 10.78 -18.59
C LYS A 76 3.72 9.34 -18.90
N TYR A 77 3.96 8.54 -17.85
CA TYR A 77 4.36 7.14 -17.93
C TYR A 77 3.18 6.15 -17.83
N LEU A 78 1.96 6.66 -17.66
CA LEU A 78 0.76 5.86 -17.42
C LEU A 78 -0.17 5.92 -18.63
N GLU A 79 -0.78 4.79 -18.97
CA GLU A 79 -1.90 4.74 -19.92
C GLU A 79 -3.21 5.12 -19.22
N ARG A 80 -3.40 4.62 -18.00
CA ARG A 80 -4.56 4.93 -17.14
C ARG A 80 -4.16 4.90 -15.68
N PHE A 81 -4.83 5.71 -14.88
CA PHE A 81 -4.75 5.66 -13.42
C PHE A 81 -6.02 6.22 -12.79
N GLY A 82 -6.25 5.88 -11.53
CA GLY A 82 -7.35 6.42 -10.74
C GLY A 82 -7.36 5.84 -9.33
N GLY A 83 -8.27 6.35 -8.50
CA GLY A 83 -8.40 5.94 -7.10
C GLY A 83 -8.71 7.10 -6.18
N HIS A 84 -8.28 6.92 -4.93
CA HIS A 84 -8.41 7.89 -3.85
C HIS A 84 -7.06 8.03 -3.12
N GLU A 85 -7.05 8.83 -2.06
CA GLU A 85 -5.84 9.13 -1.29
C GLU A 85 -5.08 7.87 -0.83
N MET A 86 -5.81 6.87 -0.33
CA MET A 86 -5.25 5.67 0.29
C MET A 86 -5.06 4.48 -0.65
N ALA A 87 -5.65 4.51 -1.84
CA ALA A 87 -5.68 3.37 -2.75
C ALA A 87 -5.86 3.81 -4.20
N GLY A 88 -5.15 3.17 -5.12
CA GLY A 88 -5.30 3.43 -6.55
C GLY A 88 -5.06 2.21 -7.42
N GLY A 89 -5.47 2.33 -8.67
CA GLY A 89 -5.15 1.41 -9.75
C GLY A 89 -4.46 2.17 -10.88
N PHE A 90 -3.52 1.51 -11.55
CA PHE A 90 -2.77 2.13 -12.64
C PHE A 90 -2.39 1.11 -13.71
N THR A 91 -2.12 1.61 -14.91
CA THR A 91 -1.52 0.84 -16.00
C THR A 91 -0.41 1.66 -16.61
N VAL A 92 0.77 1.06 -16.69
CA VAL A 92 2.00 1.72 -17.15
C VAL A 92 2.15 1.50 -18.65
N LYS A 93 2.63 2.51 -19.36
CA LYS A 93 2.97 2.41 -20.77
C LYS A 93 4.05 1.35 -20.98
N ASN A 94 3.99 0.65 -22.10
CA ASN A 94 4.96 -0.40 -22.41
C ASN A 94 6.39 0.17 -22.42
N GLY A 95 7.31 -0.50 -21.72
CA GLY A 95 8.71 -0.07 -21.57
C GLY A 95 8.96 1.14 -20.65
N GLU A 96 7.94 1.69 -20.00
CA GLU A 96 8.09 2.89 -19.14
C GLU A 96 8.11 2.56 -17.64
N TRP A 97 8.06 1.29 -17.24
CA TRP A 97 8.06 0.86 -15.83
C TRP A 97 9.18 1.47 -15.00
N ASP A 98 10.44 1.39 -15.46
CA ASP A 98 11.58 1.89 -14.68
C ASP A 98 11.52 3.41 -14.50
N LYS A 99 11.07 4.14 -15.53
CA LYS A 99 10.90 5.60 -15.47
C LYS A 99 9.74 5.99 -14.56
N PHE A 100 8.65 5.22 -14.58
CA PHE A 100 7.53 5.38 -13.65
C PHE A 100 7.98 5.15 -12.20
N LYS A 101 8.68 4.03 -11.93
CA LYS A 101 9.24 3.70 -10.62
C LYS A 101 10.15 4.82 -10.11
N GLN A 102 11.08 5.30 -10.93
CA GLN A 102 11.95 6.42 -10.55
C GLN A 102 11.17 7.71 -10.25
N CYS A 103 10.17 8.03 -11.07
CA CYS A 103 9.34 9.22 -10.88
C CYS A 103 8.60 9.17 -9.54
N ILE A 104 7.93 8.06 -9.25
CA ILE A 104 7.13 7.95 -8.03
C ILE A 104 8.00 7.84 -6.78
N THR A 105 9.13 7.13 -6.86
CA THR A 105 10.12 7.08 -5.78
C THR A 105 10.67 8.46 -5.46
N LYS A 106 10.99 9.26 -6.47
CA LYS A 106 11.45 10.63 -6.27
C LYS A 106 10.38 11.51 -5.62
N PHE A 107 9.13 11.38 -6.03
CA PHE A 107 8.02 12.12 -5.44
C PHE A 107 7.79 11.72 -3.98
N ALA A 108 7.72 10.42 -3.70
CA ALA A 108 7.56 9.87 -2.36
C ALA A 108 8.70 10.30 -1.42
N ASN A 109 9.96 10.23 -1.86
CA ASN A 109 11.10 10.66 -1.06
C ASN A 109 11.10 12.17 -0.74
N LYS A 110 10.40 12.99 -1.55
CA LYS A 110 10.27 14.44 -1.32
C LYS A 110 9.14 14.78 -0.35
N GLU A 111 7.99 14.12 -0.49
CA GLU A 111 6.77 14.45 0.25
C GLU A 111 6.64 13.69 1.57
N ILE A 112 7.20 12.47 1.66
CA ILE A 112 7.10 11.64 2.86
C ILE A 112 8.16 12.07 3.87
N SER A 113 7.69 12.58 5.01
CA SER A 113 8.53 12.83 6.18
C SER A 113 8.79 11.54 6.96
N LYS A 114 9.86 11.52 7.77
CA LYS A 114 10.19 10.36 8.60
C LYS A 114 9.07 10.00 9.58
N ASP A 115 8.36 11.00 10.09
CA ASP A 115 7.28 10.80 11.07
C ASP A 115 6.07 10.06 10.47
N MET A 116 5.81 10.24 9.17
CA MET A 116 4.73 9.51 8.48
C MET A 116 5.00 8.00 8.40
N LEU A 117 6.27 7.59 8.40
CA LEU A 117 6.68 6.19 8.33
C LEU A 117 6.57 5.46 9.67
N ILE A 118 6.30 6.19 10.77
CA ILE A 118 6.14 5.62 12.09
C ILE A 118 4.70 5.08 12.23
N PRO A 119 4.52 3.78 12.56
CA PRO A 119 3.20 3.23 12.78
C PRO A 119 2.48 3.95 13.93
N ILE A 120 1.22 4.35 13.69
CA ILE A 120 0.39 5.01 14.70
C ILE A 120 -0.44 3.95 15.43
N LEU A 121 -0.27 3.88 16.75
CA LEU A 121 -1.14 3.08 17.63
C LEU A 121 -2.27 3.97 18.15
N ASN A 122 -3.49 3.74 17.69
CA ASN A 122 -4.67 4.42 18.25
C ASN A 122 -5.11 3.69 19.53
N ILE A 123 -5.24 4.43 20.62
CA ILE A 123 -5.68 3.92 21.92
C ILE A 123 -7.03 4.56 22.21
N ASP A 124 -8.10 3.77 22.16
CA ASP A 124 -9.46 4.27 22.42
C ASP A 124 -9.71 4.51 23.91
N LEU A 125 -9.12 3.69 24.77
CA LEU A 125 -9.32 3.75 26.21
C LEU A 125 -8.12 3.19 26.98
N PHE A 126 -7.82 3.79 28.12
CA PHE A 126 -6.93 3.21 29.13
C PHE A 126 -7.76 2.43 30.14
N LEU A 127 -7.41 1.16 30.35
CA LEU A 127 -8.04 0.30 31.34
C LEU A 127 -7.06 -0.03 32.45
N SER A 128 -7.53 0.02 33.70
CA SER A 128 -6.83 -0.59 34.82
C SER A 128 -7.15 -2.08 34.89
N SER A 129 -6.38 -2.84 35.66
CA SER A 129 -6.64 -4.27 35.87
C SER A 129 -8.03 -4.56 36.44
N ASN A 130 -8.60 -3.59 37.18
CA ASN A 130 -9.91 -3.74 37.82
C ASN A 130 -11.07 -3.54 36.84
N ASP A 131 -10.82 -2.89 35.70
CA ASP A 131 -11.83 -2.67 34.66
C ASP A 131 -12.00 -3.90 33.75
N VAL A 132 -11.04 -4.84 33.80
CA VAL A 132 -11.04 -6.04 32.96
C VAL A 132 -11.92 -7.12 33.57
N SER A 133 -13.10 -7.33 32.98
CA SER A 133 -14.06 -8.34 33.43
C SER A 133 -14.75 -9.06 32.26
N LEU A 134 -15.34 -10.22 32.53
CA LEU A 134 -16.17 -10.93 31.54
C LEU A 134 -17.41 -10.11 31.13
N GLU A 135 -17.90 -9.25 32.02
CA GLU A 135 -19.00 -8.34 31.72
C GLU A 135 -18.58 -7.30 30.66
N LEU A 136 -17.41 -6.69 30.82
CA LEU A 136 -16.86 -5.77 29.80
C LEU A 136 -16.74 -6.46 28.44
N VAL A 137 -16.26 -7.72 28.40
CA VAL A 137 -16.19 -8.49 27.15
C VAL A 137 -17.56 -8.67 26.52
N ASN A 138 -18.60 -8.95 27.31
CA ASN A 138 -19.96 -9.11 26.79
C ASN A 138 -20.56 -7.79 26.28
N ILE A 139 -20.22 -6.66 26.91
CA ILE A 139 -20.61 -5.33 26.43
C ILE A 139 -19.92 -5.04 25.08
N LEU A 140 -18.62 -5.29 24.97
CA LEU A 140 -17.88 -5.07 23.71
C LEU A 140 -18.42 -5.93 22.56
N LYS A 141 -18.86 -7.16 22.83
CA LYS A 141 -19.51 -8.02 21.83
C LYS A 141 -20.81 -7.44 21.26
N GLN A 142 -21.50 -6.57 21.99
CA GLN A 142 -22.72 -5.91 21.48
C GLN A 142 -22.41 -4.87 20.39
N LEU A 143 -21.15 -4.48 20.22
CA LEU A 143 -20.71 -3.57 19.15
C LEU A 143 -20.47 -4.30 17.81
N GLU A 144 -20.66 -5.61 17.77
CA GLU A 144 -20.60 -6.38 16.53
C GLU A 144 -21.73 -5.96 15.54
N PRO A 145 -21.50 -6.06 14.22
CA PRO A 145 -20.27 -6.51 13.58
C PRO A 145 -19.19 -5.41 13.54
N PHE A 146 -17.95 -5.81 13.78
CA PHE A 146 -16.79 -4.95 13.53
C PHE A 146 -16.47 -4.90 12.03
N GLY A 147 -15.93 -3.77 11.55
CA GLY A 147 -15.57 -3.57 10.15
C GLY A 147 -14.71 -2.35 9.93
#